data_AF-A0A418W1T2-F1
#
_entry.id   AF-A0A418W1T2-F1
#
_cell.length_a   1.000
_cell.length_b   1.000
_cell.length_c   1.000
_cell.angle_alpha   90.00
_cell.angle_beta   90.00
_cell.angle_gamma   90.00
#
_symmetry.space_group_name_H-M   'P 1'
#
loop_
_entity.id
_entity.type
_entity.pdbx_description
1 polymer ?
#
loop_
_entity_poly.entity_id
_entity_poly.type
_entity_poly.pdbx_seq_one_letter_code
_entity_poly.pdbx_strand_id
1 'polypeptide(L)'
;MSLHQPQQGAPLLDFARALDFAAHKHIDQRRKGVRAEPYVNHLSEVALLVAEATEGKDSVSVIAALLHDTLEDTDASYEEIERLFGEEVVRVVAETTDDKRMSKAERKQHQIDAAPTASNRAKLVKLADKVSNLRSMAASPPADWPLSRKIEYFEWAFAVVKGLRGVNPRLETLFDRAYHDGLAELRGEGV
;
A
#
# COMPACT_ATOMS: atom_id res chain seq x y z
N MET A 1 -33.96 9.65 13.05
CA MET A 1 -32.73 8.92 13.41
C MET A 1 -31.57 9.81 13.06
N SER A 2 -30.88 10.35 14.07
CA SER A 2 -29.81 11.33 13.86
C SER A 2 -28.62 10.63 13.22
N LEU A 3 -28.28 11.02 11.99
CA LEU A 3 -27.03 10.61 11.33
C LEU A 3 -25.90 11.24 12.14
N HIS A 4 -25.22 10.41 12.93
CA HIS A 4 -24.05 10.81 13.71
C HIS A 4 -22.98 11.25 12.69
N GLN A 5 -22.78 12.56 12.55
CA GLN A 5 -21.60 13.07 11.84
C GLN A 5 -20.36 12.52 12.54
N PRO A 6 -19.33 12.06 11.79
CA PRO A 6 -18.08 11.63 12.41
C PRO A 6 -17.49 12.81 13.18
N GLN A 7 -17.33 12.64 14.50
CA GLN A 7 -16.60 13.61 15.30
C GLN A 7 -15.13 13.57 14.87
N GLN A 8 -14.70 14.57 14.10
CA GLN A 8 -13.29 14.85 13.91
C GLN A 8 -12.66 15.04 15.29
N GLY A 9 -11.72 14.17 15.68
CA GLY A 9 -11.02 14.29 16.97
C GLY A 9 -10.71 12.99 17.71
N ALA A 10 -11.01 11.80 17.16
CA ALA A 10 -10.70 10.52 17.80
C ALA A 10 -9.84 9.59 16.89
N PRO A 11 -8.54 9.91 16.67
CA PRO A 11 -7.70 9.18 15.71
C PRO A 11 -7.64 7.66 15.91
N LEU A 12 -7.66 7.20 17.17
CA LEU A 12 -7.66 5.76 17.47
C LEU A 12 -8.99 5.09 17.11
N LEU A 13 -10.12 5.78 17.28
CA LEU A 13 -11.42 5.26 16.90
C LEU A 13 -11.54 5.18 15.38
N ASP A 14 -11.07 6.20 14.68
CA ASP A 14 -11.10 6.23 13.21
C ASP A 14 -10.16 5.18 12.61
N PHE A 15 -8.99 4.96 13.21
CA PHE A 15 -8.11 3.85 12.87
C PHE A 15 -8.80 2.49 13.05
N ALA A 16 -9.43 2.25 14.21
CA ALA A 16 -10.12 0.99 14.49
C ALA A 16 -11.26 0.74 13.51
N ARG A 17 -12.03 1.78 13.16
CA ARG A 17 -13.09 1.72 12.14
C ARG A 17 -12.54 1.42 10.75
N ALA A 18 -11.42 2.04 10.37
CA ALA A 18 -10.79 1.81 9.08
C ALA A 18 -10.25 0.39 8.96
N LEU A 19 -9.64 -0.14 10.02
CA LEU A 19 -9.15 -1.51 10.05
C LEU A 19 -10.30 -2.52 9.93
N ASP A 20 -11.38 -2.31 10.69
CA ASP A 20 -12.57 -3.16 10.63
C ASP A 20 -13.20 -3.13 9.23
N PHE A 21 -13.38 -1.93 8.65
CA PHE A 21 -13.90 -1.76 7.29
C PHE A 21 -13.03 -2.48 6.26
N ALA A 22 -11.71 -2.24 6.27
CA ALA A 22 -10.78 -2.84 5.34
C ALA A 22 -10.75 -4.38 5.46
N ALA A 23 -10.76 -4.90 6.69
CA ALA A 23 -10.80 -6.34 6.94
C ALA A 23 -12.06 -6.99 6.37
N HIS A 24 -13.23 -6.35 6.52
CA HIS A 24 -14.48 -6.84 5.93
C HIS A 24 -14.47 -6.76 4.41
N LYS A 25 -14.03 -5.65 3.82
CA LYS A 25 -13.95 -5.47 2.35
C LYS A 25 -13.02 -6.48 1.69
N HIS A 26 -11.94 -6.86 2.36
CA HIS A 26 -10.94 -7.81 1.86
C HIS A 26 -11.07 -9.23 2.46
N ILE A 27 -12.24 -9.61 2.98
CA ILE A 27 -12.45 -10.87 3.74
C ILE A 27 -11.99 -12.13 2.98
N ASP A 28 -12.24 -12.18 1.68
CA ASP A 28 -11.89 -13.31 0.81
C ASP A 28 -10.55 -13.13 0.09
N GLN A 29 -9.93 -11.96 0.19
CA GLN A 29 -8.65 -11.70 -0.48
C GLN A 29 -7.48 -12.34 0.26
N ARG A 30 -6.53 -12.86 -0.50
CA ARG A 30 -5.28 -13.47 0.00
C ARG A 30 -4.08 -12.89 -0.75
N ARG A 31 -2.92 -12.87 -0.10
CA ARG A 31 -1.65 -12.57 -0.77
C ARG A 31 -1.31 -13.67 -1.79
N LYS A 32 -0.58 -13.29 -2.84
CA LYS A 32 -0.21 -14.17 -3.97
C LYS A 32 0.92 -15.17 -3.65
N GLY A 33 1.53 -15.06 -2.48
CA GLY A 33 2.61 -15.94 -2.06
C GLY A 33 2.12 -17.37 -1.77
N VAL A 34 3.03 -18.34 -1.76
CA VAL A 34 2.71 -19.74 -1.43
C VAL A 34 1.95 -19.95 -0.12
N ARG A 35 2.18 -19.08 0.89
CA ARG A 35 1.48 -19.15 2.17
C ARG A 35 0.04 -18.63 2.12
N ALA A 36 -0.34 -17.93 1.05
CA ALA A 36 -1.68 -17.37 0.83
C ALA A 36 -2.25 -16.66 2.07
N GLU A 37 -1.45 -15.79 2.71
CA GLU A 37 -1.84 -15.11 3.95
C GLU A 37 -3.09 -14.23 3.76
N PRO A 38 -3.92 -14.04 4.80
CA PRO A 38 -5.02 -13.08 4.77
C PRO A 38 -4.55 -11.68 4.34
N TYR A 39 -5.28 -11.04 3.42
CA TYR A 39 -4.84 -9.76 2.85
C TYR A 39 -4.76 -8.64 3.88
N VAL A 40 -5.53 -8.70 4.96
CA VAL A 40 -5.45 -7.76 6.10
C VAL A 40 -4.03 -7.67 6.70
N ASN A 41 -3.20 -8.71 6.57
CA ASN A 41 -1.80 -8.67 7.00
C ASN A 41 -0.97 -7.67 6.18
N HIS A 42 -1.31 -7.48 4.89
CA HIS A 42 -0.71 -6.44 4.07
C HIS A 42 -1.12 -5.05 4.54
N LEU A 43 -2.42 -4.85 4.67
CA LEU A 43 -3.00 -3.56 5.03
C LEU A 43 -2.46 -3.09 6.39
N SER A 44 -2.37 -4.00 7.36
CA SER A 44 -1.80 -3.71 8.68
C SER A 44 -0.30 -3.41 8.63
N GLU A 45 0.49 -4.12 7.81
CA GLU A 45 1.92 -3.81 7.64
C GLU A 45 2.13 -2.43 7.00
N VAL A 46 1.39 -2.10 5.94
CA VAL A 46 1.50 -0.78 5.27
C VAL A 46 1.11 0.34 6.24
N ALA A 47 0.02 0.17 6.98
CA ALA A 47 -0.41 1.13 8.00
C ALA A 47 0.61 1.31 9.12
N LEU A 48 1.22 0.20 9.60
CA LEU A 48 2.29 0.24 10.60
C LEU A 48 3.50 1.01 10.08
N LEU A 49 3.96 0.71 8.85
CA LEU A 49 5.10 1.40 8.23
C LEU A 49 4.86 2.91 8.11
N VAL A 50 3.66 3.32 7.71
CA VAL A 50 3.29 4.74 7.61
C VAL A 50 3.18 5.39 8.99
N ALA A 51 2.58 4.72 9.97
CA ALA A 51 2.50 5.21 11.35
C ALA A 51 3.90 5.41 11.95
N GLU A 52 4.77 4.43 11.76
CA GLU A 52 6.17 4.50 12.16
C GLU A 52 6.94 5.63 11.47
N ALA A 53 6.71 5.84 10.17
CA ALA A 53 7.36 6.88 9.38
C ALA A 53 6.94 8.30 9.77
N THR A 54 5.73 8.44 10.30
CA THR A 54 5.11 9.71 10.72
C THR A 54 5.08 9.89 12.23
N GLU A 55 5.70 8.98 12.99
CA GLU A 55 5.66 8.94 14.46
C GLU A 55 4.22 8.93 15.04
N GLY A 56 3.27 8.38 14.29
CA GLY A 56 1.85 8.35 14.65
C GLY A 56 1.15 9.71 14.59
N LYS A 57 1.77 10.75 14.01
CA LYS A 57 1.26 12.12 14.00
C LYS A 57 0.34 12.44 12.81
N ASP A 58 0.32 11.61 11.77
CA ASP A 58 -0.52 11.83 10.57
C ASP A 58 -1.57 10.71 10.41
N SER A 59 -2.67 10.83 11.13
CA SER A 59 -3.76 9.84 11.10
C SER A 59 -4.38 9.66 9.72
N VAL A 60 -4.42 10.71 8.89
CA VAL A 60 -4.95 10.64 7.52
C VAL A 60 -4.14 9.65 6.68
N SER A 61 -2.81 9.76 6.72
CA SER A 61 -1.93 8.86 5.97
C SER A 61 -2.02 7.41 6.47
N VAL A 62 -2.14 7.22 7.79
CA VAL A 62 -2.27 5.87 8.38
C VAL A 62 -3.61 5.22 8.03
N ILE A 63 -4.71 5.98 8.08
CA ILE A 63 -6.02 5.49 7.68
C ILE A 63 -6.04 5.21 6.17
N ALA A 64 -5.50 6.11 5.34
CA ALA A 64 -5.39 5.88 3.91
C ALA A 64 -4.55 4.62 3.59
N ALA A 65 -3.49 4.35 4.35
CA ALA A 65 -2.69 3.13 4.22
C ALA A 65 -3.50 1.84 4.48
N LEU A 66 -4.42 1.83 5.45
CA LEU A 66 -5.32 0.69 5.67
C LEU A 66 -6.30 0.50 4.50
N LEU A 67 -6.67 1.59 3.84
CA LEU A 67 -7.73 1.63 2.83
C LEU A 67 -7.21 1.62 1.39
N HIS A 68 -5.88 1.65 1.18
CA HIS A 68 -5.29 2.01 -0.10
C HIS A 68 -5.71 1.13 -1.29
N ASP A 69 -6.02 -0.14 -1.04
CA ASP A 69 -6.48 -1.11 -2.03
C ASP A 69 -8.01 -1.28 -2.08
N THR A 70 -8.77 -0.61 -1.20
CA THR A 70 -10.23 -0.85 -1.09
C THR A 70 -10.97 -0.41 -2.35
N LEU A 71 -10.66 0.75 -2.91
CA LEU A 71 -11.25 1.22 -4.18
C LEU A 71 -10.80 0.37 -5.37
N GLU A 72 -9.62 -0.22 -5.30
CA GLU A 72 -9.06 -1.01 -6.39
C GLU A 72 -9.66 -2.43 -6.41
N ASP A 73 -9.63 -3.13 -5.27
CA ASP A 73 -9.81 -4.58 -5.18
C ASP A 73 -11.14 -5.02 -4.57
N THR A 74 -12.00 -4.09 -4.16
CA THR A 74 -13.26 -4.40 -3.46
C THR A 74 -14.45 -3.66 -4.09
N ASP A 75 -15.62 -3.76 -3.45
CA ASP A 75 -16.83 -3.04 -3.84
C ASP A 75 -16.96 -1.65 -3.17
N ALA A 76 -15.92 -1.20 -2.46
CA ALA A 76 -15.90 0.12 -1.83
C ALA A 76 -16.00 1.25 -2.87
N SER A 77 -16.74 2.30 -2.54
CA SER A 77 -16.88 3.49 -3.39
C SER A 77 -16.19 4.71 -2.78
N TYR A 78 -15.89 5.70 -3.63
CA TYR A 78 -15.34 6.98 -3.19
C TYR A 78 -16.24 7.64 -2.14
N GLU A 79 -17.54 7.68 -2.41
CA GLU A 79 -18.55 8.29 -1.53
C GLU A 79 -18.67 7.53 -0.20
N GLU A 80 -18.49 6.20 -0.22
CA GLU A 80 -18.48 5.40 1.00
C GLU A 80 -17.29 5.77 1.90
N ILE A 81 -16.08 5.84 1.33
CA ILE A 81 -14.86 6.19 2.07
C ILE A 81 -14.92 7.65 2.56
N GLU A 82 -15.36 8.59 1.71
CA GLU A 82 -15.49 10.00 2.07
C GLU A 82 -16.45 10.18 3.25
N ARG A 83 -17.61 9.52 3.20
CA ARG A 83 -18.62 9.60 4.27
C ARG A 83 -18.12 9.03 5.60
N LEU A 84 -17.33 7.97 5.56
CA LEU A 84 -16.86 7.27 6.76
C LEU A 84 -15.59 7.87 7.36
N PHE A 85 -14.66 8.31 6.52
CA PHE A 85 -13.28 8.66 6.91
C PHE A 85 -12.86 10.08 6.50
N GLY A 86 -13.71 10.79 5.75
CA GLY A 86 -13.50 12.18 5.37
C GLY A 86 -12.80 12.37 4.03
N GLU A 87 -12.89 13.60 3.53
CA GLU A 87 -12.40 14.01 2.21
C GLU A 87 -10.88 13.84 2.05
N GLU A 88 -10.10 14.18 3.07
CA GLU A 88 -8.64 14.06 2.99
C GLU A 88 -8.18 12.61 2.83
N VAL A 89 -8.83 11.67 3.53
CA VAL A 89 -8.51 10.23 3.44
C VAL A 89 -8.83 9.73 2.04
N VAL A 90 -10.04 9.97 1.55
CA VAL A 90 -10.44 9.44 0.24
C VAL A 90 -9.61 10.01 -0.91
N ARG A 91 -9.14 11.28 -0.79
CA ARG A 91 -8.22 11.87 -1.76
C ARG A 91 -6.89 11.10 -1.82
N VAL A 92 -6.32 10.75 -0.67
CA VAL A 92 -5.08 9.94 -0.63
C VAL A 92 -5.32 8.54 -1.18
N VAL A 93 -6.42 7.89 -0.81
CA VAL A 93 -6.78 6.54 -1.33
C VAL A 93 -6.98 6.57 -2.86
N ALA A 94 -7.61 7.62 -3.39
CA ALA A 94 -7.77 7.79 -4.83
C ALA A 94 -6.42 7.95 -5.56
N GLU A 95 -5.46 8.67 -4.98
CA GLU A 95 -4.11 8.79 -5.54
C GLU A 95 -3.31 7.48 -5.50
N THR A 96 -3.68 6.53 -4.63
CA THR A 96 -3.05 5.21 -4.51
C THR A 96 -3.75 4.11 -5.30
N THR A 97 -4.90 4.40 -5.90
CA THR A 97 -5.72 3.43 -6.65
C THR A 97 -5.33 3.43 -8.12
N ASP A 98 -5.07 2.25 -8.70
CA ASP A 98 -4.85 2.15 -10.14
C ASP A 98 -6.17 2.13 -10.95
N ASP A 99 -6.14 2.67 -12.17
CA ASP A 99 -7.25 2.56 -13.10
C ASP A 99 -7.34 1.15 -13.71
N LYS A 100 -8.30 0.34 -13.25
CA LYS A 100 -8.49 -1.03 -13.75
C LYS A 100 -8.95 -1.14 -15.22
N ARG A 101 -9.30 -0.02 -15.87
CA ARG A 101 -9.60 0.01 -17.32
C ARG A 101 -8.34 -0.09 -18.18
N MET A 102 -7.17 0.28 -17.63
CA MET A 102 -5.88 0.16 -18.29
C MET A 102 -5.37 -1.29 -18.25
N SER A 103 -4.61 -1.68 -19.28
CA SER A 103 -3.88 -2.94 -19.27
C SER A 103 -2.84 -2.96 -18.15
N LYS A 104 -2.40 -4.15 -17.76
CA LYS A 104 -1.39 -4.31 -16.71
C LYS A 104 -0.08 -3.57 -17.04
N ALA A 105 0.32 -3.51 -18.31
CA ALA A 105 1.54 -2.82 -18.73
C ALA A 105 1.36 -1.30 -18.62
N GLU A 106 0.22 -0.77 -19.06
CA GLU A 106 -0.12 0.66 -18.95
C GLU A 106 -0.20 1.10 -17.49
N ARG A 107 -0.83 0.32 -16.60
CA ARG A 107 -0.86 0.62 -15.16
C ARG A 107 0.53 0.71 -14.56
N LYS A 108 1.40 -0.26 -14.89
CA LYS A 108 2.79 -0.26 -14.42
C LYS A 108 3.56 0.99 -14.86
N GLN A 109 3.37 1.41 -16.11
CA GLN A 109 4.01 2.62 -16.63
C GLN A 109 3.42 3.88 -15.98
N HIS A 110 2.09 3.95 -15.85
CA HIS A 110 1.41 5.04 -15.17
C HIS A 110 1.89 5.23 -13.72
N GLN A 111 2.12 4.14 -12.97
CA GLN A 111 2.68 4.23 -11.61
C GLN A 111 4.07 4.88 -11.60
N ILE A 112 4.90 4.65 -12.62
CA ILE A 112 6.23 5.29 -12.74
C ILE A 112 6.07 6.77 -13.07
N ASP A 113 5.23 7.10 -14.05
CA ASP A 113 5.06 8.46 -14.56
C ASP A 113 4.36 9.39 -13.54
N ALA A 114 3.41 8.86 -12.76
CA ALA A 114 2.66 9.61 -11.74
C ALA A 114 3.38 9.68 -10.39
N ALA A 115 4.41 8.85 -10.14
CA ALA A 115 5.11 8.83 -8.86
C ALA A 115 5.70 10.21 -8.45
N PRO A 116 6.38 10.97 -9.34
CA PRO A 116 6.94 12.27 -8.99
C PRO A 116 5.91 13.33 -8.57
N THR A 117 4.69 13.26 -9.13
CA THR A 117 3.64 14.27 -8.97
C THR A 117 2.62 13.93 -7.89
N ALA A 118 2.64 12.71 -7.34
CA ALA A 118 1.79 12.31 -6.24
C ALA A 118 2.00 13.18 -4.99
N SER A 119 0.94 13.39 -4.21
CA SER A 119 1.01 14.12 -2.95
C SER A 119 1.93 13.44 -1.94
N ASN A 120 2.48 14.19 -0.98
CA ASN A 120 3.38 13.63 0.02
C ASN A 120 2.74 12.47 0.80
N ARG A 121 1.46 12.57 1.16
CA ARG A 121 0.72 11.49 1.84
C ARG A 121 0.58 10.26 0.95
N ALA A 122 0.23 10.43 -0.33
CA ALA A 122 0.17 9.32 -1.27
C ALA A 122 1.55 8.67 -1.51
N LYS A 123 2.63 9.47 -1.55
CA LYS A 123 4.00 8.95 -1.64
C LYS A 123 4.39 8.10 -0.42
N LEU A 124 4.00 8.49 0.80
CA LEU A 124 4.22 7.68 2.01
C LEU A 124 3.55 6.31 1.88
N VAL A 125 2.27 6.28 1.50
CA VAL A 125 1.49 5.04 1.34
C VAL A 125 2.09 4.17 0.23
N LYS A 126 2.40 4.74 -0.94
CA LYS A 126 3.02 4.00 -2.06
C LYS A 126 4.39 3.43 -1.71
N LEU A 127 5.22 4.17 -0.96
CA LEU A 127 6.51 3.67 -0.47
C LEU A 127 6.31 2.46 0.47
N ALA A 128 5.44 2.60 1.45
CA ALA A 128 5.13 1.53 2.41
C ALA A 128 4.53 0.28 1.73
N ASP A 129 3.64 0.47 0.76
CA ASP A 129 3.09 -0.60 -0.09
C ASP A 129 4.23 -1.37 -0.79
N LYS A 130 5.14 -0.66 -1.46
CA LYS A 130 6.27 -1.31 -2.16
C LYS A 130 7.21 -2.03 -1.19
N VAL A 131 7.48 -1.49 0.00
CA VAL A 131 8.25 -2.19 1.05
C VAL A 131 7.58 -3.51 1.42
N SER A 132 6.28 -3.45 1.76
CA SER A 132 5.50 -4.61 2.18
C SER A 132 5.46 -5.70 1.08
N ASN A 133 5.29 -5.28 -0.17
CA ASN A 133 5.26 -6.19 -1.31
C ASN A 133 6.61 -6.86 -1.60
N LEU A 134 7.71 -6.12 -1.54
CA LEU A 134 9.04 -6.71 -1.75
C LEU A 134 9.40 -7.71 -0.63
N ARG A 135 9.09 -7.39 0.62
CA ARG A 135 9.24 -8.33 1.76
C ARG A 135 8.43 -9.60 1.55
N SER A 136 7.15 -9.47 1.17
CA SER A 136 6.30 -10.63 0.89
C SER A 136 6.82 -11.45 -0.30
N MET A 137 7.33 -10.81 -1.34
CA MET A 137 7.87 -11.48 -2.53
C MET A 137 9.13 -12.29 -2.20
N ALA A 138 9.99 -11.78 -1.31
CA ALA A 138 11.18 -12.50 -0.85
C ALA A 138 10.83 -13.66 0.08
N ALA A 139 10.00 -13.43 1.10
CA ALA A 139 9.68 -14.43 2.12
C ALA A 139 8.73 -15.53 1.65
N SER A 140 7.86 -15.23 0.69
CA SER A 140 6.86 -16.18 0.18
C SER A 140 6.55 -15.86 -1.28
N PRO A 141 7.50 -16.09 -2.21
CA PRO A 141 7.28 -15.79 -3.62
C PRO A 141 6.11 -16.60 -4.20
N PRO A 142 5.37 -16.07 -5.19
CA PRO A 142 4.38 -16.85 -5.94
C PRO A 142 5.02 -18.07 -6.62
N ALA A 143 4.39 -19.23 -6.50
CA ALA A 143 4.91 -20.49 -7.07
C ALA A 143 4.84 -20.50 -8.61
N ASP A 144 3.84 -19.83 -9.19
CA ASP A 144 3.56 -19.80 -10.62
C ASP A 144 4.38 -18.74 -11.39
N TRP A 145 5.17 -17.91 -10.69
CA TRP A 145 5.99 -16.89 -11.33
C TRP A 145 7.39 -17.42 -11.64
N PRO A 146 7.87 -17.33 -12.90
CA PRO A 146 9.26 -17.60 -13.21
C PRO A 146 10.17 -16.57 -12.50
N LEU A 147 11.43 -16.95 -12.25
CA LEU A 147 12.40 -16.07 -11.59
C LEU A 147 12.55 -14.71 -12.29
N SER A 148 12.56 -14.70 -13.63
CA SER A 148 12.62 -13.47 -14.43
C SER A 148 11.50 -12.50 -14.06
N ARG A 149 10.25 -12.99 -13.96
CA ARG A 149 9.09 -12.18 -13.58
C ARG A 149 9.18 -11.66 -12.14
N LYS A 150 9.79 -12.42 -11.22
CA LYS A 150 10.02 -11.97 -9.85
C LYS A 150 11.03 -10.82 -9.84
N ILE A 151 12.15 -10.97 -10.56
CA ILE A 151 13.15 -9.90 -10.71
C ILE A 151 12.56 -8.66 -11.39
N GLU A 152 11.79 -8.82 -12.48
CA GLU A 152 11.10 -7.71 -13.15
C GLU A 152 10.15 -6.94 -12.22
N TYR A 153 9.54 -7.62 -11.23
CA TYR A 153 8.71 -6.95 -10.23
C TYR A 153 9.54 -6.05 -9.32
N PHE A 154 10.72 -6.50 -8.88
CA PHE A 154 11.65 -5.70 -8.09
C PHE A 154 12.15 -4.48 -8.89
N GLU A 155 12.60 -4.69 -10.13
CA GLU A 155 13.08 -3.60 -11.00
C GLU A 155 11.98 -2.55 -11.27
N TRP A 156 10.75 -3.01 -11.51
CA TRP A 156 9.60 -2.13 -11.64
C TRP A 156 9.31 -1.34 -10.35
N ALA A 157 9.32 -2.00 -9.19
CA ALA A 157 9.11 -1.34 -7.91
C ALA A 157 10.19 -0.27 -7.66
N PHE A 158 11.45 -0.54 -8.01
CA PHE A 158 12.54 0.42 -7.94
C PHE A 158 12.31 1.63 -8.85
N ALA A 159 11.87 1.40 -10.09
CA ALA A 159 11.56 2.47 -11.03
C ALA A 159 10.45 3.40 -10.51
N VAL A 160 9.39 2.84 -9.91
CA VAL A 160 8.34 3.62 -9.25
C VAL A 160 8.91 4.42 -8.08
N VAL A 161 9.66 3.77 -7.17
CA VAL A 161 10.18 4.42 -5.96
C VAL A 161 11.15 5.55 -6.28
N LYS A 162 11.88 5.50 -7.41
CA LYS A 162 12.71 6.63 -7.86
C LYS A 162 11.93 7.94 -7.93
N GLY A 163 10.66 7.91 -8.34
CA GLY A 163 9.78 9.09 -8.36
C GLY A 163 9.15 9.45 -7.01
N LEU A 164 9.13 8.51 -6.05
CA LEU A 164 8.53 8.70 -4.72
C LEU A 164 9.50 9.29 -3.69
N ARG A 165 10.82 9.29 -3.96
CA ARG A 165 11.85 9.74 -3.02
C ARG A 165 11.74 11.23 -2.65
N GLY A 166 12.34 11.57 -1.51
CA GLY A 166 12.42 12.92 -0.98
C GLY A 166 11.31 13.25 0.02
N VAL A 167 10.50 12.26 0.42
CA VAL A 167 9.38 12.47 1.37
C VAL A 167 9.64 11.86 2.73
N ASN A 168 10.37 10.73 2.82
CA ASN A 168 10.61 10.08 4.10
C ASN A 168 11.85 9.17 4.05
N PRO A 169 12.99 9.59 4.64
CA PRO A 169 14.24 8.85 4.54
C PRO A 169 14.18 7.46 5.21
N ARG A 170 13.32 7.28 6.21
CA ARG A 170 13.12 5.98 6.88
C ARG A 170 12.47 4.98 5.93
N LEU A 171 11.35 5.33 5.29
CA LEU A 171 10.69 4.44 4.32
C LEU A 171 11.58 4.16 3.12
N GLU A 172 12.29 5.16 2.62
CA GLU A 172 13.25 5.00 1.52
C GLU A 172 14.37 4.00 1.87
N THR A 173 14.93 4.09 3.08
CA THR A 173 15.93 3.14 3.57
C THR A 173 15.35 1.73 3.73
N LEU A 174 14.12 1.60 4.23
CA LEU A 174 13.44 0.31 4.35
C LEU A 174 13.17 -0.32 2.99
N PHE A 175 12.82 0.50 1.99
CA PHE A 175 12.66 0.05 0.61
C PHE A 175 13.98 -0.44 0.03
N ASP A 176 15.05 0.32 0.18
CA ASP A 176 16.38 -0.05 -0.34
C ASP A 176 16.86 -1.39 0.23
N ARG A 177 16.65 -1.61 1.54
CA ARG A 177 16.94 -2.92 2.15
C ARG A 177 16.06 -4.02 1.60
N ALA A 178 14.74 -3.84 1.57
CA ALA A 178 13.81 -4.84 1.04
C ALA A 178 14.11 -5.21 -0.42
N TYR A 179 14.55 -4.22 -1.21
CA TYR A 179 14.97 -4.41 -2.59
C TYR A 179 16.26 -5.24 -2.71
N HIS A 180 17.31 -4.85 -1.99
CA HIS A 180 18.61 -5.55 -2.07
C HIS A 180 18.56 -6.95 -1.46
N ASP A 181 18.00 -7.08 -0.25
CA ASP A 181 17.91 -8.36 0.45
C ASP A 181 17.01 -9.33 -0.33
N GLY A 182 15.88 -8.85 -0.85
CA GLY A 182 14.95 -9.68 -1.61
C GLY A 182 15.52 -10.14 -2.97
N LEU A 183 16.31 -9.32 -3.66
CA LEU A 183 17.00 -9.75 -4.88
C LEU A 183 18.10 -10.77 -4.59
N ALA A 184 18.86 -10.59 -3.52
CA ALA A 184 19.88 -11.56 -3.11
C ALA A 184 19.24 -12.92 -2.78
N GLU A 185 18.14 -12.93 -2.01
CA GLU A 185 17.38 -14.14 -1.69
C GLU A 185 16.85 -14.83 -2.95
N LEU A 186 16.23 -14.09 -3.87
CA LEU A 186 15.69 -14.64 -5.11
C LEU A 186 16.76 -15.24 -6.05
N ARG A 187 17.99 -14.72 -6.00
CA ARG A 187 19.12 -15.22 -6.78
C ARG A 187 19.85 -16.40 -6.11
N GLY A 188 19.47 -16.75 -4.88
CA GLY A 188 20.18 -17.75 -4.08
C GLY A 188 21.55 -17.27 -3.59
N GLU A 189 21.71 -15.95 -3.46
CA GLU A 189 22.92 -15.26 -3.00
C GLU A 189 22.85 -14.93 -1.49
N GLY A 190 21.90 -15.53 -0.75
CA GLY A 190 21.69 -15.30 0.68
C GLY A 190 22.87 -15.77 1.56
N VAL A 191 23.18 -14.95 2.57
CA VAL A 191 24.31 -15.03 3.53
C VAL A 191 24.51 -16.40 4.18
#